data_AF-A0AAE1PJ42-F1
#
_entry.id   AF-A0AAE1PJ42-F1
#
_cell.length_a   1.000
_cell.length_b   1.000
_cell.length_c   1.000
_cell.angle_alpha   90.00
_cell.angle_beta   90.00
_cell.angle_gamma   90.00
#
_symmetry.space_group_name_H-M   'P 1'
#
loop_
_entity.id
_entity.type
_entity.pdbx_description
1 polymer ?
#
loop_
_entity_poly.entity_id
_entity_poly.type
_entity_poly.pdbx_seq_one_letter_code
_entity_poly.pdbx_strand_id
1 'polypeptide(L)'
;MRVFRGHGTVELDRLPASLKELMIAISEDNQARSMLPLLMTQQMHLQHLEVHVTTKVSTEAITNPLPDVTTVFEKPGVSLILSNVKEGEEGWVCEVTAKLQPSQGYWRLEFPRSTVTADGWIQIIEGLHQKRVKVHLLWLSNCNTTQEHRLDDLASNKLGAKLERMDFTAWEK
;
A
#
# COMPACT_ATOMS: atom_id res chain seq x y z
N MET A 1 -13.36 -8.79 -18.73
CA MET A 1 -12.50 -7.90 -17.91
C MET A 1 -13.40 -7.18 -16.91
N ARG A 2 -13.23 -7.40 -15.60
CA ARG A 2 -14.06 -6.80 -14.53
C ARG A 2 -13.15 -6.11 -13.52
N VAL A 3 -12.54 -5.04 -14.00
CA VAL A 3 -11.66 -4.15 -13.24
C VAL A 3 -12.43 -2.85 -13.04
N PHE A 4 -12.53 -2.40 -11.80
CA PHE A 4 -13.06 -1.06 -11.49
C PHE A 4 -11.91 -0.17 -11.00
N ARG A 5 -11.80 1.01 -11.61
CA ARG A 5 -10.86 2.06 -11.21
C ARG A 5 -11.68 3.28 -10.84
N GLY A 6 -11.65 3.67 -9.57
CA GLY A 6 -12.40 4.82 -9.06
C GLY A 6 -11.50 5.85 -8.41
N HIS A 7 -11.80 7.13 -8.68
CA HIS A 7 -11.30 8.28 -7.93
C HIS A 7 -12.49 8.97 -7.25
N GLY A 8 -12.37 9.34 -5.97
CA GLY A 8 -13.40 10.07 -5.22
C GLY A 8 -14.41 9.18 -4.49
N THR A 9 -15.58 9.72 -4.13
CA THR A 9 -16.66 8.99 -3.46
C THR A 9 -17.29 7.97 -4.41
N VAL A 10 -16.66 6.80 -4.50
CA VAL A 10 -17.21 5.65 -5.19
C VAL A 10 -18.43 5.18 -4.40
N GLU A 11 -19.55 4.99 -5.08
CA GLU A 11 -20.69 4.21 -4.58
C GLU A 11 -20.26 2.74 -4.50
N LEU A 12 -19.40 2.42 -3.53
CA LEU A 12 -18.89 1.06 -3.30
C LEU A 12 -20.08 0.11 -3.11
N ASP A 13 -21.18 0.59 -2.53
CA ASP A 13 -22.47 -0.09 -2.38
C ASP A 13 -23.10 -0.59 -3.69
N ARG A 14 -22.69 -0.07 -4.85
CA ARG A 14 -23.20 -0.44 -6.17
C ARG A 14 -22.24 -1.26 -7.02
N LEU A 15 -21.09 -1.66 -6.48
CA LEU A 15 -20.16 -2.50 -7.22
C LEU A 15 -20.78 -3.87 -7.52
N PRO A 16 -20.62 -4.40 -8.74
CA PRO A 16 -21.18 -5.70 -9.08
C PRO A 16 -20.47 -6.80 -8.29
N ALA A 17 -21.21 -7.73 -7.68
CA ALA A 17 -20.65 -8.89 -6.94
C ALA A 17 -19.67 -9.75 -7.77
N SER A 18 -19.74 -9.58 -9.08
CA SER A 18 -18.95 -10.26 -10.09
C SER A 18 -17.54 -9.67 -10.27
N LEU A 19 -17.25 -8.51 -9.64
CA LEU A 19 -15.98 -7.79 -9.67
C LEU A 19 -14.84 -8.64 -9.09
N LYS A 20 -13.69 -8.62 -9.77
CA LYS A 20 -12.49 -9.37 -9.36
C LYS A 20 -11.36 -8.48 -8.90
N GLU A 21 -11.29 -7.27 -9.45
CA GLU A 21 -10.23 -6.32 -9.15
C GLU A 21 -10.84 -4.97 -8.82
N LEU A 22 -10.45 -4.41 -7.68
CA LEU A 22 -10.86 -3.10 -7.24
C LEU A 22 -9.62 -2.24 -6.99
N MET A 23 -9.56 -1.09 -7.66
CA MET A 23 -8.51 -0.09 -7.47
C MET A 23 -9.17 1.20 -6.98
N ILE A 24 -8.77 1.67 -5.80
CA ILE A 24 -9.30 2.89 -5.18
C ILE A 24 -8.18 3.86 -4.84
N ALA A 25 -8.45 5.16 -5.03
CA ALA A 25 -7.57 6.22 -4.59
C ALA A 25 -8.19 7.00 -3.42
N ILE A 26 -7.37 7.33 -2.41
CA ILE A 26 -7.73 8.11 -1.23
C ILE A 26 -6.84 9.36 -1.20
N SER A 27 -7.46 10.54 -1.30
CA SER A 27 -6.75 11.82 -1.31
C SER A 27 -7.07 12.74 -0.13
N GLU A 28 -8.00 12.35 0.74
CA GLU A 28 -8.42 13.16 1.89
C GLU A 28 -9.07 12.29 2.98
N ASP A 29 -9.12 12.84 4.20
CA ASP A 29 -9.63 12.14 5.38
C ASP A 29 -11.10 11.72 5.25
N ASN A 30 -11.93 12.56 4.62
CA ASN A 30 -13.35 12.26 4.43
C ASN A 30 -13.56 11.05 3.51
N GLN A 31 -12.70 10.89 2.50
CA GLN A 31 -12.71 9.71 1.63
C GLN A 31 -12.27 8.47 2.40
N ALA A 32 -11.18 8.55 3.18
CA ALA A 32 -10.75 7.44 4.01
C ALA A 32 -11.85 6.99 4.98
N ARG A 33 -12.50 7.93 5.68
CA ARG A 33 -13.58 7.66 6.65
C ARG A 33 -14.82 7.06 6.02
N SER A 34 -15.15 7.42 4.78
CA SER A 34 -16.34 6.91 4.09
C SER A 34 -16.07 5.58 3.38
N MET A 35 -14.91 5.42 2.75
CA MET A 35 -14.61 4.27 1.89
C MET A 35 -14.12 3.05 2.66
N LEU A 36 -13.19 3.21 3.60
CA LEU A 36 -12.57 2.08 4.30
C LEU A 36 -13.58 1.20 5.04
N PRO A 37 -14.59 1.73 5.75
CA PRO A 37 -15.63 0.90 6.36
C PRO A 37 -16.46 0.11 5.34
N LEU A 38 -16.73 0.67 4.17
CA LEU A 38 -17.53 0.01 3.13
C LEU A 38 -16.81 -1.19 2.52
N LEU A 39 -15.47 -1.14 2.40
CA LEU A 39 -14.68 -2.28 1.94
C LEU A 39 -14.81 -3.49 2.87
N MET A 40 -15.03 -3.26 4.16
CA MET A 40 -15.18 -4.31 5.18
C MET A 40 -16.59 -4.91 5.23
N THR A 41 -17.61 -4.13 4.86
CA THR A 41 -19.01 -4.58 4.94
C THR A 41 -19.49 -5.30 3.69
N GLN A 42 -18.84 -5.09 2.55
CA GLN A 42 -19.22 -5.76 1.32
C GLN A 42 -18.62 -7.16 1.21
N GLN A 43 -19.48 -8.15 0.96
CA GLN A 43 -19.07 -9.49 0.53
C GLN A 43 -18.64 -9.47 -0.94
N MET A 44 -17.55 -8.76 -1.26
CA MET A 44 -16.95 -8.82 -2.58
C MET A 44 -15.99 -10.02 -2.66
N HIS A 45 -16.13 -10.86 -3.69
CA HIS A 45 -15.19 -11.93 -3.99
C HIS A 45 -14.02 -11.43 -4.84
N LEU A 46 -13.31 -10.43 -4.32
CA LEU A 46 -12.13 -9.86 -4.95
C LEU A 46 -10.99 -10.86 -4.97
N GLN A 47 -10.22 -10.82 -6.05
CA GLN A 47 -8.93 -11.48 -6.21
C GLN A 47 -7.78 -10.49 -5.99
N HIS A 48 -8.05 -9.21 -6.21
CA HIS A 48 -7.09 -8.13 -6.02
C HIS A 48 -7.78 -6.87 -5.51
N LEU A 49 -7.17 -6.25 -4.51
CA LEU A 49 -7.53 -4.93 -4.00
C LEU A 49 -6.28 -4.06 -4.02
N GLU A 50 -6.35 -2.93 -4.71
CA GLU A 50 -5.31 -1.91 -4.70
C GLU A 50 -5.86 -0.64 -4.05
N VAL A 51 -5.14 -0.15 -3.04
CA VAL A 51 -5.46 1.10 -2.35
C VAL A 51 -4.31 2.07 -2.53
N HIS A 52 -4.61 3.20 -3.15
CA HIS A 52 -3.65 4.25 -3.43
C HIS A 52 -3.92 5.46 -2.56
N VAL A 53 -3.07 5.71 -1.58
CA VAL A 53 -3.09 6.93 -0.79
C VAL A 53 -2.20 7.96 -1.50
N THR A 54 -2.85 8.92 -2.16
CA THR A 54 -2.17 9.89 -3.06
C THR A 54 -1.53 11.05 -2.32
N THR A 55 -2.02 11.32 -1.11
CA THR A 55 -1.67 12.44 -0.25
C THR A 55 -1.71 12.00 1.21
N LYS A 56 -1.01 12.71 2.07
CA LYS A 56 -0.98 12.42 3.51
C LYS A 56 -2.37 12.62 4.14
N VAL A 57 -2.99 11.51 4.52
CA VAL A 57 -4.22 11.49 5.32
C VAL A 57 -3.90 11.33 6.81
N SER A 58 -4.77 11.85 7.66
CA SER A 58 -4.75 11.64 9.11
C SER A 58 -4.80 10.15 9.44
N THR A 59 -3.97 9.71 10.40
CA THR A 59 -4.01 8.31 10.83
C THR A 59 -5.32 7.99 11.55
N GLU A 60 -6.00 8.99 12.11
CA GLU A 60 -7.31 8.90 12.76
C GLU A 60 -8.45 8.71 11.75
N ALA A 61 -8.24 9.07 10.48
CA ALA A 61 -9.17 8.81 9.40
C ALA A 61 -9.17 7.33 8.97
N ILE A 62 -8.11 6.58 9.29
CA ILE A 62 -7.97 5.15 9.02
C ILE A 62 -8.55 4.37 10.19
N THR A 63 -9.84 4.03 10.06
CA THR A 63 -10.62 3.42 11.14
C THR A 63 -10.65 1.91 11.09
N ASN A 64 -10.36 1.30 9.94
CA ASN A 64 -10.43 -0.14 9.73
C ASN A 64 -9.25 -0.62 8.87
N PRO A 65 -8.76 -1.86 9.11
CA PRO A 65 -7.86 -2.52 8.18
C PRO A 65 -8.53 -2.77 6.83
N LEU A 66 -7.73 -3.09 5.82
CA LEU A 66 -8.25 -3.55 4.54
C LEU A 66 -8.75 -5.00 4.64
N PRO A 67 -9.78 -5.38 3.87
CA PRO A 67 -10.26 -6.75 3.86
C PRO A 67 -9.23 -7.68 3.21
N ASP A 68 -9.22 -8.93 3.64
CA ASP A 68 -8.50 -9.98 2.91
C ASP A 68 -9.22 -10.27 1.58
N VAL A 69 -8.45 -10.60 0.54
CA VAL A 69 -8.98 -10.99 -0.77
C VAL A 69 -8.55 -12.41 -1.11
N THR A 70 -9.27 -13.08 -2.00
CA THR A 70 -8.97 -14.47 -2.35
C THR A 70 -7.75 -14.51 -3.27
N THR A 71 -6.61 -14.93 -2.75
CA THR A 71 -5.38 -15.08 -3.54
C THR A 71 -5.52 -16.25 -4.51
N VAL A 72 -5.50 -15.98 -5.82
CA VAL A 72 -5.37 -17.01 -6.87
C VAL A 72 -3.92 -17.00 -7.35
N PHE A 73 -3.39 -18.18 -7.63
CA PHE A 73 -1.95 -18.54 -7.79
C PHE A 73 -1.08 -17.68 -8.73
N GLU A 74 -1.61 -16.65 -9.39
CA GLU A 74 -0.91 -15.92 -10.46
C GLU A 74 -1.02 -14.38 -10.42
N LYS A 75 -1.87 -13.73 -9.58
CA LYS A 75 -1.94 -12.26 -9.35
C LYS A 75 -3.02 -11.86 -8.30
N PRO A 76 -2.85 -10.78 -7.51
CA PRO A 76 -2.49 -11.05 -6.13
C PRO A 76 -3.10 -10.12 -5.07
N GLY A 77 -3.69 -10.70 -4.01
CA GLY A 77 -3.80 -10.11 -2.68
C GLY A 77 -4.17 -8.62 -2.58
N VAL A 78 -3.74 -7.99 -1.49
CA VAL A 78 -3.93 -6.56 -1.25
C VAL A 78 -2.63 -5.82 -1.58
N SER A 79 -2.72 -4.73 -2.33
CA SER A 79 -1.61 -3.82 -2.61
C SER A 79 -1.90 -2.45 -2.03
N LEU A 80 -0.91 -1.87 -1.35
CA LEU A 80 -0.98 -0.50 -0.82
C LEU A 80 0.07 0.35 -1.53
N ILE A 81 -0.37 1.49 -2.05
CA ILE A 81 0.49 2.47 -2.71
C ILE A 81 0.43 3.76 -1.88
N LEU A 82 1.57 4.19 -1.34
CA LEU A 82 1.72 5.45 -0.62
C LEU A 82 2.58 6.39 -1.46
N SER A 83 1.96 7.32 -2.19
CA SER A 83 2.68 8.23 -3.09
C SER A 83 3.22 9.47 -2.43
N ASN A 84 4.28 10.02 -3.01
CA ASN A 84 4.85 11.32 -2.64
C ASN A 84 5.29 11.39 -1.17
N VAL A 85 5.77 10.28 -0.62
CA VAL A 85 6.30 10.25 0.75
C VAL A 85 7.58 11.07 0.81
N LYS A 86 7.66 11.96 1.80
CA LYS A 86 8.82 12.82 2.00
C LYS A 86 9.65 12.36 3.18
N GLU A 87 10.90 12.84 3.23
CA GLU A 87 11.74 12.72 4.42
C GLU A 87 11.04 13.32 5.64
N GLY A 88 11.14 12.65 6.79
CA GLY A 88 10.45 13.04 8.03
C GLY A 88 9.02 12.50 8.16
N GLU A 89 8.54 11.71 7.18
CA GLU A 89 7.21 11.09 7.21
C GLU A 89 7.25 9.59 7.56
N GLU A 90 8.38 9.07 8.02
CA GLU A 90 8.61 7.66 8.30
C GLU A 90 7.61 7.12 9.32
N GLY A 91 7.37 7.90 10.38
CA GLY A 91 6.38 7.55 11.41
C GLY A 91 4.97 7.47 10.84
N TRP A 92 4.58 8.42 9.98
CA TRP A 92 3.28 8.41 9.31
C TRP A 92 3.12 7.18 8.40
N VAL A 93 4.13 6.88 7.58
CA VAL A 93 4.15 5.68 6.71
C VAL A 93 3.92 4.43 7.54
N CYS A 94 4.66 4.28 8.64
CA CYS A 94 4.57 3.11 9.49
C CYS A 94 3.18 2.98 10.13
N GLU A 95 2.60 4.06 10.63
CA GLU A 95 1.25 4.06 11.21
C GLU A 95 0.17 3.72 10.17
N VAL A 96 0.18 4.40 9.02
CA VAL A 96 -0.81 4.17 7.95
C VAL A 96 -0.74 2.74 7.44
N THR A 97 0.46 2.25 7.17
CA THR A 97 0.67 0.89 6.66
C THR A 97 0.22 -0.16 7.68
N ALA A 98 0.50 0.04 8.96
CA ALA A 98 0.06 -0.89 9.99
C ALA A 98 -1.45 -0.87 10.21
N LYS A 99 -2.09 0.31 10.21
CA LYS A 99 -3.54 0.43 10.39
C LYS A 99 -4.33 -0.15 9.22
N LEU A 100 -3.84 -0.02 8.00
CA LEU A 100 -4.48 -0.58 6.80
C LEU A 100 -4.20 -2.07 6.59
N GLN A 101 -3.31 -2.68 7.39
CA GLN A 101 -2.82 -4.03 7.11
C GLN A 101 -3.97 -5.06 7.10
N PRO A 102 -4.18 -5.79 5.99
CA PRO A 102 -5.08 -6.94 5.97
C PRO A 102 -4.48 -8.09 6.81
N SER A 103 -5.30 -9.04 7.27
CA SER A 103 -4.84 -10.06 8.23
C SER A 103 -3.72 -10.94 7.66
N GLN A 104 -3.76 -11.20 6.35
CA GLN A 104 -2.73 -11.95 5.63
C GLN A 104 -1.48 -11.13 5.25
N GLY A 105 -1.51 -9.81 5.44
CA GLY A 105 -0.47 -8.91 4.99
C GLY A 105 -0.62 -8.46 3.53
N TYR A 106 0.25 -7.54 3.14
CA TYR A 106 0.27 -7.02 1.79
C TYR A 106 0.94 -8.00 0.83
N TRP A 107 0.34 -8.15 -0.34
CA TRP A 107 1.09 -8.66 -1.48
C TRP A 107 2.17 -7.66 -1.90
N ARG A 108 1.80 -6.39 -2.04
CA ARG A 108 2.69 -5.32 -2.47
C ARG A 108 2.53 -4.08 -1.63
N LEU A 109 3.65 -3.49 -1.24
CA LEU A 109 3.71 -2.14 -0.68
C LEU A 109 4.61 -1.29 -1.58
N GLU A 110 4.07 -0.20 -2.10
CA GLU A 110 4.75 0.64 -3.09
C GLU A 110 4.80 2.10 -2.63
N PHE A 111 5.95 2.73 -2.88
CA PHE A 111 6.19 4.13 -2.54
C PHE A 111 6.62 4.94 -3.76
N PRO A 112 5.74 5.22 -4.72
CA PRO A 112 6.14 5.93 -5.92
C PRO A 112 6.24 7.44 -5.66
N ARG A 113 7.16 8.10 -6.37
CA ARG A 113 7.42 9.55 -6.34
C ARG A 113 7.85 10.04 -4.95
N SER A 114 8.40 9.16 -4.14
CA SER A 114 8.88 9.50 -2.81
C SER A 114 10.29 10.08 -2.89
N THR A 115 10.55 11.08 -2.06
CA THR A 115 11.85 11.78 -1.99
C THR A 115 12.62 11.39 -0.73
N VAL A 116 12.35 10.19 -0.20
CA VAL A 116 12.96 9.65 1.01
C VAL A 116 14.40 9.21 0.71
N THR A 117 15.30 9.48 1.64
CA THR A 117 16.71 9.10 1.56
C THR A 117 16.93 7.61 1.87
N ALA A 118 18.13 7.08 1.67
CA ALA A 118 18.45 5.71 2.07
C ALA A 118 18.24 5.48 3.58
N ASP A 119 18.68 6.43 4.40
CA ASP A 119 18.53 6.36 5.86
C ASP A 119 17.05 6.45 6.27
N GLY A 120 16.26 7.28 5.59
CA GLY A 120 14.80 7.31 5.76
C GLY A 120 14.14 5.97 5.39
N TRP A 121 14.55 5.33 4.29
CA TRP A 121 14.06 3.99 3.93
C TRP A 121 14.43 2.91 4.94
N ILE A 122 15.64 2.97 5.50
CA ILE A 122 16.05 2.09 6.60
C ILE A 122 15.12 2.27 7.80
N GLN A 123 14.85 3.51 8.22
CA GLN A 123 13.93 3.80 9.31
C GLN A 123 12.51 3.30 9.04
N ILE A 124 12.02 3.45 7.80
CA ILE A 124 10.72 2.91 7.40
C ILE A 124 10.71 1.39 7.50
N ILE A 125 11.70 0.67 6.95
CA ILE A 125 11.75 -0.80 7.01
C ILE A 125 11.80 -1.29 8.47
N GLU A 126 12.61 -0.65 9.31
CA GLU A 126 12.69 -0.98 10.74
C GLU A 126 11.37 -0.69 11.47
N GLY A 127 10.74 0.45 11.21
CA GLY A 127 9.45 0.82 11.80
C GLY A 127 8.31 -0.12 11.37
N LEU A 128 8.28 -0.50 10.09
CA LEU A 128 7.34 -1.50 9.56
C LEU A 128 7.54 -2.86 10.26
N HIS A 129 8.79 -3.29 10.46
CA HIS A 129 9.10 -4.51 11.20
C HIS A 129 8.63 -4.45 12.66
N GLN A 130 8.90 -3.34 13.36
CA GLN A 130 8.43 -3.14 14.75
C GLN A 130 6.91 -3.22 14.86
N LYS A 131 6.19 -2.67 13.87
CA LYS A 131 4.73 -2.76 13.77
C LYS A 131 4.22 -4.10 13.24
N ARG A 132 5.12 -5.07 13.00
CA ARG A 132 4.80 -6.41 12.49
C ARG A 132 4.05 -6.36 11.16
N VAL A 133 4.43 -5.41 10.30
CA VAL A 133 3.89 -5.32 8.96
C VAL A 133 4.39 -6.49 8.14
N LYS A 134 3.48 -7.20 7.48
CA LYS A 134 3.77 -8.32 6.59
C LYS A 134 3.62 -7.85 5.15
N VAL A 135 4.66 -8.06 4.36
CA VAL A 135 4.66 -7.69 2.94
C VAL A 135 5.48 -8.69 2.15
N HIS A 136 4.95 -9.14 1.02
CA HIS A 136 5.67 -10.05 0.12
C HIS A 136 6.63 -9.29 -0.81
N LEU A 137 6.17 -8.18 -1.38
CA LEU A 137 6.91 -7.35 -2.33
C LEU A 137 6.95 -5.90 -1.87
N LEU A 138 8.14 -5.36 -1.66
CA LEU A 138 8.37 -3.98 -1.28
C LEU A 138 8.97 -3.21 -2.46
N TRP A 139 8.31 -2.15 -2.89
CA TRP A 139 8.73 -1.30 -4.00
C TRP A 139 9.10 0.10 -3.50
N LEU A 140 10.37 0.45 -3.62
CA LEU A 140 10.88 1.74 -3.18
C LEU A 140 11.30 2.61 -4.37
N SER A 141 11.04 3.90 -4.28
CA SER A 141 11.51 4.90 -5.23
C SER A 141 12.79 5.57 -4.78
N ASN A 142 13.60 6.03 -5.75
CA ASN A 142 14.80 6.83 -5.51
C ASN A 142 15.84 6.12 -4.60
N CYS A 143 15.95 4.79 -4.70
CA CYS A 143 16.88 3.98 -3.90
C CYS A 143 18.25 3.75 -4.58
N ASN A 144 18.56 4.50 -5.64
CA ASN A 144 19.83 4.43 -6.35
C ASN A 144 20.93 5.05 -5.46
N THR A 145 21.50 4.22 -4.58
CA THR A 145 22.36 4.68 -3.47
C THR A 145 23.47 3.66 -3.21
N THR A 146 24.56 4.10 -2.58
CA THR A 146 25.64 3.18 -2.19
C THR A 146 25.24 2.18 -1.09
N GLN A 147 24.02 2.29 -0.54
CA GLN A 147 23.50 1.44 0.53
C GLN A 147 22.52 0.36 0.05
N GLU A 148 22.43 0.11 -1.26
CA GLU A 148 21.48 -0.85 -1.85
C GLU A 148 21.48 -2.24 -1.19
N HIS A 149 22.65 -2.83 -0.96
CA HIS A 149 22.74 -4.15 -0.32
C HIS A 149 22.13 -4.15 1.09
N ARG A 150 22.31 -3.06 1.85
CA ARG A 150 21.75 -2.95 3.19
C ARG A 150 20.21 -2.90 3.15
N LEU A 151 19.62 -2.22 2.17
CA LEU A 151 18.18 -2.17 1.99
C LEU A 151 17.61 -3.53 1.58
N ASP A 152 18.28 -4.26 0.69
CA ASP A 152 17.89 -5.63 0.31
C ASP A 152 17.90 -6.57 1.53
N ASP A 153 19.00 -6.53 2.30
CA ASP A 153 19.16 -7.36 3.49
C ASP A 153 18.11 -7.04 4.56
N LEU A 154 17.81 -5.75 4.77
CA LEU A 154 16.79 -5.35 5.73
C LEU A 154 15.39 -5.78 5.26
N ALA A 155 15.03 -5.56 4.00
CA ALA A 155 13.73 -5.98 3.47
C ALA A 155 13.55 -7.50 3.58
N SER A 156 14.56 -8.29 3.20
CA SER A 156 14.52 -9.74 3.29
C SER A 156 14.49 -10.25 4.74
N ASN A 157 15.41 -9.77 5.60
CA ASN A 157 15.57 -10.33 6.94
C ASN A 157 14.53 -9.81 7.95
N LYS A 158 14.05 -8.56 7.80
CA LYS A 158 13.11 -7.95 8.73
C LYS A 158 11.66 -8.11 8.29
N LEU A 159 11.38 -7.97 7.00
CA LEU A 159 10.01 -8.04 6.49
C LEU A 159 9.68 -9.37 5.80
N GLY A 160 10.69 -10.20 5.49
CA GLY A 160 10.50 -11.38 4.65
C GLY A 160 10.13 -11.03 3.21
N ALA A 161 10.48 -9.80 2.78
CA ALA A 161 9.99 -9.21 1.54
C ALA A 161 11.07 -9.20 0.46
N LYS A 162 10.64 -9.40 -0.80
CA LYS A 162 11.49 -9.09 -1.95
C LYS A 162 11.48 -7.57 -2.15
N LEU A 163 12.67 -6.96 -2.21
CA LEU A 163 12.82 -5.56 -2.58
C LEU A 163 12.95 -5.43 -4.10
N GLU A 164 12.13 -4.55 -4.69
CA GLU A 164 12.36 -4.07 -6.06
C GLU A 164 12.44 -2.53 -6.04
N ARG A 165 13.18 -2.01 -7.02
CA ARG A 165 13.52 -0.59 -7.11
C ARG A 165 12.89 -0.03 -8.37
N MET A 166 12.33 1.17 -8.30
CA MET A 166 11.79 1.87 -9.46
C MET A 166 12.68 3.04 -9.85
N ASP A 167 13.16 3.03 -11.09
CA ASP A 167 13.66 4.21 -11.78
C ASP A 167 12.49 4.97 -12.42
N PHE A 168 12.41 6.27 -12.16
CA PHE A 168 11.26 7.12 -12.54
C PHE A 168 11.13 7.45 -14.03
N THR A 169 11.90 6.81 -14.91
CA THR A 169 11.83 7.06 -16.36
C THR A 169 10.61 6.41 -17.04
N ALA A 170 9.81 5.61 -16.32
CA ALA A 170 8.77 4.76 -16.93
C ALA A 170 7.30 5.18 -16.71
N TRP A 171 7.00 6.20 -15.91
CA TRP A 171 5.61 6.59 -15.57
C TRP A 171 5.09 7.85 -16.30
N GLU A 172 5.88 8.46 -17.18
CA GLU A 172 5.47 9.62 -18.01
C GLU A 172 4.84 9.24 -19.36
N LYS A 173 4.19 8.07 -19.48
CA LYS A 173 3.41 7.71 -20.67
C LYS A 173 2.00 7.25 -20.33
#